data_AF-A0A7C6P6S2-F1
#
_entry.id   AF-A0A7C6P6S2-F1
#
_cell.length_a   1.000
_cell.length_b   1.000
_cell.length_c   1.000
_cell.angle_alpha   90.00
_cell.angle_beta   90.00
_cell.angle_gamma   90.00
#
_symmetry.space_group_name_H-M   'P 1'
#
loop_
_entity.id
_entity.type
_entity.pdbx_description
1 polymer ?
#
loop_
_entity_poly.entity_id
_entity_poly.type
_entity_poly.pdbx_seq_one_letter_code
_entity_poly.pdbx_strand_id
1 'polypeptide(L)'
;MENPRSINEMISQTKRIEENNSNNMEHLTSMEILLTSNDYARSKDESLSKTFYKLQEKVEDINTLTKKLLSDLEDKTNDHESIH
;
A
#
# COMPACT_ATOMS: atom_id res chain seq x y z
N MET A 1 6.48 24.13 -4.39
CA MET A 1 7.32 23.44 -5.40
C MET A 1 7.13 24.11 -6.75
N GLU A 2 8.18 24.44 -7.48
CA GLU A 2 8.09 25.34 -8.65
C GLU A 2 7.52 24.70 -9.93
N ASN A 3 7.25 23.37 -9.94
CA ASN A 3 6.71 22.68 -11.10
C ASN A 3 5.42 21.88 -10.76
N PRO A 4 4.23 22.48 -10.95
CA PRO A 4 2.94 21.83 -10.68
C PRO A 4 2.72 20.54 -11.48
N ARG A 5 3.24 20.46 -12.72
CA ARG A 5 3.14 19.25 -13.54
C ARG A 5 3.89 18.09 -12.90
N SER A 6 5.10 18.32 -12.39
CA SER A 6 5.86 17.28 -11.70
C SER A 6 5.16 16.79 -10.44
N ILE A 7 4.53 17.68 -9.66
CA ILE A 7 3.74 17.29 -8.48
C ILE A 7 2.56 16.40 -8.89
N ASN A 8 1.81 16.79 -9.91
CA ASN A 8 0.68 16.00 -10.41
C ASN A 8 1.11 14.61 -10.92
N GLU A 9 2.25 14.54 -11.61
CA GLU A 9 2.84 13.27 -12.03
C GLU A 9 3.24 12.42 -10.81
N MET A 10 3.85 13.00 -9.77
CA MET A 10 4.18 12.31 -8.52
C MET A 10 2.93 11.80 -7.78
N ILE A 11 1.86 12.60 -7.71
CA ILE A 11 0.56 12.20 -7.13
C ILE A 11 0.01 11.00 -7.89
N SER A 12 0.01 11.04 -9.22
CA SER A 12 -0.47 9.94 -10.06
C SER A 12 0.32 8.64 -9.83
N GLN A 13 1.65 8.72 -9.72
CA GLN A 13 2.47 7.56 -9.40
C GLN A 13 2.21 7.05 -7.98
N THR A 14 2.03 7.94 -7.01
CA THR A 14 1.75 7.56 -5.61
C THR A 14 0.41 6.83 -5.48
N LYS A 15 -0.62 7.27 -6.21
CA LYS A 15 -1.92 6.56 -6.28
C LYS A 15 -1.79 5.15 -6.86
N ARG A 16 -0.94 4.96 -7.88
CA ARG A 16 -0.64 3.62 -8.43
C ARG A 16 0.10 2.74 -7.43
N ILE A 17 1.00 3.31 -6.62
CA ILE A 17 1.68 2.56 -5.54
C ILE A 17 0.65 2.10 -4.50
N GLU A 18 -0.28 2.97 -4.10
CA GLU A 18 -1.36 2.61 -3.15
C GLU A 18 -2.25 1.47 -3.67
N GLU A 19 -2.64 1.52 -4.94
CA GLU A 19 -3.39 0.45 -5.61
C GLU A 19 -2.60 -0.87 -5.61
N ASN A 20 -1.31 -0.83 -5.97
CA ASN A 20 -0.45 -2.00 -5.94
C ASN A 20 -0.28 -2.58 -4.53
N ASN A 21 -0.19 -1.75 -3.50
CA ASN A 21 -0.12 -2.21 -2.11
C ASN A 21 -1.41 -2.96 -1.71
N SER A 22 -2.56 -2.44 -2.13
CA SER A 22 -3.86 -3.09 -1.89
C SER A 22 -3.95 -4.45 -2.59
N ASN A 23 -3.55 -4.52 -3.86
CA ASN A 23 -3.50 -5.78 -4.62
C ASN A 23 -2.54 -6.81 -3.97
N ASN A 24 -1.36 -6.36 -3.50
CA ASN A 24 -0.43 -7.22 -2.79
C ASN A 24 -1.04 -7.80 -1.50
N MET A 25 -1.78 -6.98 -0.75
CA MET A 25 -2.49 -7.44 0.46
C MET A 25 -3.56 -8.48 0.14
N GLU A 26 -4.33 -8.30 -0.94
CA GLU A 26 -5.32 -9.28 -1.41
C GLU A 26 -4.67 -10.61 -1.82
N HIS A 27 -3.55 -10.55 -2.55
CA HIS A 27 -2.80 -11.75 -2.92
C HIS A 27 -2.27 -12.51 -1.70
N LEU A 28 -1.66 -11.81 -0.73
CA LEU A 28 -1.16 -12.41 0.50
C LEU A 28 -2.28 -13.04 1.33
N THR A 29 -3.42 -12.35 1.44
CA THR A 29 -4.61 -12.88 2.13
C THR A 29 -5.14 -14.13 1.44
N SER A 30 -5.18 -14.13 0.10
CA SER A 30 -5.60 -15.31 -0.67
C SER A 30 -4.66 -16.50 -0.46
N MET A 31 -3.35 -16.27 -0.38
CA MET A 31 -2.37 -17.31 -0.08
C MET A 31 -2.56 -17.90 1.33
N GLU A 32 -2.83 -17.06 2.34
CA GLU A 32 -3.10 -17.53 3.71
C GLU A 32 -4.40 -18.34 3.79
N ILE A 33 -5.45 -17.93 3.06
CA ILE A 33 -6.70 -18.71 2.94
C ILE A 33 -6.41 -20.08 2.32
N LEU A 34 -5.61 -20.16 1.25
CA LEU A 34 -5.24 -21.44 0.65
C LEU A 34 -4.47 -22.33 1.63
N LEU A 35 -3.57 -21.74 2.42
CA LEU A 35 -2.76 -22.44 3.40
C LEU A 35 -3.59 -23.01 4.58
N THR A 36 -4.68 -22.33 4.93
CA THR A 36 -5.56 -22.69 6.06
C THR A 36 -6.82 -23.45 5.63
N SER A 37 -7.13 -23.47 4.33
CA SER A 37 -8.29 -24.17 3.77
C SER A 37 -8.21 -25.68 4.06
N ASN A 38 -9.30 -26.26 4.57
CA ASN A 38 -9.49 -27.66 5.00
C ASN A 38 -9.00 -28.10 6.39
N ASP A 39 -8.27 -27.29 7.15
CA ASP A 39 -7.72 -27.73 8.47
C ASP A 39 -8.24 -26.93 9.67
N TYR A 40 -9.52 -26.54 9.70
CA TYR A 40 -10.11 -25.80 10.84
C TYR A 40 -9.30 -24.55 11.24
N ALA A 41 -8.81 -23.79 10.25
CA ALA A 41 -7.94 -22.62 10.42
C ALA A 41 -6.54 -22.91 11.02
N ARG A 42 -6.11 -24.18 11.07
CA ARG A 42 -4.73 -24.54 11.37
C ARG A 42 -3.90 -24.37 10.10
N SER A 43 -2.84 -23.57 10.19
CA SER A 43 -1.89 -23.45 9.07
C SER A 43 -1.21 -24.80 8.82
N LYS A 44 -1.26 -25.26 7.57
CA LYS A 44 -0.56 -26.48 7.12
C LYS A 44 0.97 -26.33 7.17
N ASP A 45 1.46 -25.10 7.18
CA ASP A 45 2.88 -24.77 7.28
C ASP A 45 3.05 -23.44 8.03
N GLU A 46 3.39 -23.54 9.31
CA GLU A 46 3.58 -22.39 10.19
C GLU A 46 4.70 -21.44 9.68
N SER A 47 5.69 -21.97 8.96
CA SER A 47 6.79 -21.16 8.43
C SER A 47 6.34 -20.29 7.26
N LEU A 48 5.48 -20.82 6.39
CA LEU A 48 4.87 -20.07 5.30
C LEU A 48 3.90 -19.01 5.84
N SER A 49 3.03 -19.37 6.79
CA SER A 49 2.09 -18.42 7.41
C SER A 49 2.83 -17.26 8.09
N LYS A 50 3.92 -17.54 8.83
CA LYS A 50 4.79 -16.49 9.39
C LYS A 50 5.41 -15.59 8.32
N THR A 51 5.74 -16.14 7.15
CA THR A 51 6.30 -15.36 6.05
C THR A 51 5.24 -14.46 5.41
N PHE A 52 4.02 -14.98 5.18
CA PHE A 52 2.90 -14.18 4.67
C PHE A 52 2.54 -13.04 5.62
N TYR A 53 2.44 -13.32 6.92
CA TYR A 53 2.18 -12.29 7.92
C TYR A 53 3.24 -11.17 7.93
N LYS A 54 4.53 -11.52 7.84
CA LYS A 54 5.61 -10.53 7.75
C LYS A 54 5.51 -9.70 6.47
N LEU A 55 5.14 -10.31 5.35
CA LEU A 55 4.91 -9.57 4.10
C LEU A 55 3.72 -8.62 4.22
N GLN A 56 2.62 -9.05 4.86
CA GLN A 56 1.44 -8.21 5.11
C GLN A 56 1.82 -6.99 5.97
N GLU A 57 2.52 -7.20 7.09
CA GLU A 57 3.00 -6.09 7.94
C GLU A 57 3.86 -5.09 7.15
N LYS A 58 4.77 -5.58 6.30
CA LYS A 58 5.62 -4.71 5.48
C LYS A 58 4.83 -3.97 4.40
N VAL A 59 3.78 -4.58 3.83
CA VAL A 59 2.87 -3.90 2.90
C VAL A 59 2.06 -2.83 3.63
N GLU A 60 1.63 -3.06 4.88
CA GLU A 60 0.95 -2.05 5.70
C GLU A 60 1.86 -0.86 6.04
N ASP A 61 3.13 -1.13 6.40
CA ASP A 61 4.15 -0.10 6.63
C ASP A 61 4.32 0.78 5.37
N ILE A 62 4.50 0.14 4.20
CA ILE A 62 4.65 0.81 2.91
C ILE A 62 3.37 1.60 2.57
N ASN A 63 2.19 1.03 2.80
CA ASN A 63 0.93 1.69 2.50
C ASN A 63 0.72 2.93 3.38
N THR A 64 1.11 2.87 4.65
CA THR A 64 1.06 4.01 5.58
C THR A 64 1.97 5.15 5.10
N LEU A 65 3.20 4.83 4.70
CA LEU A 65 4.13 5.81 4.12
C LEU A 65 3.63 6.36 2.79
N THR A 66 3.00 5.52 1.96
CA THR A 66 2.41 5.93 0.67
C THR A 66 1.28 6.93 0.87
N LYS A 67 0.37 6.68 1.83
CA LYS A 67 -0.72 7.60 2.18
C LYS A 67 -0.21 8.93 2.73
N LYS A 68 0.81 8.87 3.59
CA LYS A 68 1.46 10.08 4.10
C LYS A 68 2.08 10.90 2.96
N LEU A 69 2.82 10.26 2.06
CA LEU A 69 3.41 10.92 0.90
C LEU A 69 2.32 11.54 0.00
N LEU A 70 1.22 10.83 -0.22
CA LEU A 70 0.11 11.35 -1.02
C LEU A 70 -0.49 12.61 -0.40
N SER A 71 -0.76 12.60 0.92
CA SER A 71 -1.22 13.77 1.66
C SER A 71 -0.23 14.95 1.54
N ASP A 72 1.06 14.69 1.78
CA ASP A 72 2.11 15.71 1.69
C ASP A 72 2.19 16.33 0.28
N LEU A 73 1.96 15.55 -0.79
CA LEU A 73 1.95 16.02 -2.17
C LEU A 73 0.68 16.80 -2.54
N GLU A 74 -0.49 16.34 -2.06
CA GLU A 74 -1.77 17.02 -2.28
C GLU A 74 -1.81 18.39 -1.58
N ASP A 75 -1.28 18.49 -0.36
CA ASP A 75 -1.12 19.76 0.36
C ASP A 75 -0.28 20.77 -0.44
N LYS A 76 0.80 20.32 -1.09
CA LYS A 76 1.63 21.17 -1.95
C LYS A 76 0.91 21.66 -3.21
N THR A 77 -0.16 20.99 -3.62
CA THR A 77 -1.00 21.43 -4.75
C THR A 77 -2.01 22.47 -4.27
N ASN A 78 -2.65 22.24 -3.13
CA ASN A 78 -3.65 23.15 -2.55
C ASN A 78 -3.07 24.50 -2.11
N ASP A 79 -1.84 24.50 -1.57
CA ASP A 79 -1.11 25.72 -1.21
C ASP A 79 -0.84 26.62 -2.42
N HIS A 80 -0.72 26.05 -3.63
CA HIS A 80 -0.51 26.82 -4.86
C HIS A 80 -1.80 27.40 -5.45
N GLU A 81 -2.93 26.71 -5.28
CA GLU A 81 -4.23 27.20 -5.76
C GLU A 81 -4.78 28.35 -4.90
N SER A 82 -4.37 28.47 -3.64
CA SER A 82 -4.81 29.58 -2.74
C SER A 82 -4.04 30.90 -2.94
N ILE A 83 -2.99 30.92 -3.77
CA ILE A 83 -2.13 32.11 -3.99
C ILE A 83 -2.43 32.80 -5.34
N HIS A 84 -3.38 32.27 -6.12
CA HIS A 84 -3.88 32.87 -7.37
C HIS A 84 -5.36 33.20 -7.30
#